data_AF-A0A8X6J430-F1
#
_entry.id   AF-A0A8X6J430-F1
#
_cell.length_a   1.000
_cell.length_b   1.000
_cell.length_c   1.000
_cell.angle_alpha   90.00
_cell.angle_beta   90.00
_cell.angle_gamma   90.00
#
_symmetry.space_group_name_H-M   'P 1'
#
loop_
_entity.id
_entity.type
_entity.pdbx_description
1 polymer ?
#
loop_
_entity_poly.entity_id
_entity_poly.type
_entity_poly.pdbx_seq_one_letter_code
_entity_poly.pdbx_strand_id
1 'polypeptide(L)'
;MEGWETETFQANCLIFKILYFSEMKDLKNKTSYQRKKPMFQINYSNYQSFSSYLKEVLKTSLITSIPEIAENKSWVKKIIKIIVFILCLIGFTYQTLDFLWMYLEYPTVLNAFITNPYEIEQPAITICNYNRKRRSFICSLEDNDCVFLNPEKFCELYTQYCPNKDPKRAFTGIPDFTDLVDWVYDWEYMYMESHNETMIDKCKLRLGEKTWDCSKKYMRIPVMDKKGEPNCCFTIESLVGQPDAEQELYPNTFTIELDLNIQPEEYVLSHLPVMIQVTIHDRRALVNPFTDGHSLEGGMQYTAYVSMVC
;
A
#
# COMPACT_ATOMS: atom_id res chain seq x y z
N MET A 1 -7.20 -1.12 9.75
CA MET A 1 -8.53 -1.76 9.88
C MET A 1 -9.53 -0.62 9.77
N GLU A 2 -10.01 -0.35 8.57
CA GLU A 2 -10.96 0.73 8.29
C GLU A 2 -12.37 0.15 8.39
N GLY A 3 -13.21 0.74 9.24
CA GLY A 3 -14.62 0.38 9.38
C GLY A 3 -15.49 1.33 8.58
N TRP A 4 -16.48 0.79 7.86
CA TRP A 4 -17.46 1.55 7.10
C TRP A 4 -18.80 1.53 7.85
N GLU A 5 -19.35 2.70 8.16
CA GLU A 5 -20.72 2.85 8.67
C GLU A 5 -21.65 3.23 7.52
N THR A 6 -22.75 2.49 7.35
CA THR A 6 -23.75 2.71 6.31
C THR A 6 -25.04 3.27 6.92
N GLU A 7 -25.48 4.45 6.46
CA GLU A 7 -26.82 4.97 6.70
C GLU A 7 -27.60 4.97 5.38
N THR A 8 -28.80 4.39 5.38
CA THR A 8 -29.67 4.27 4.20
C THR A 8 -30.48 5.54 3.98
N PHE A 9 -30.24 6.24 2.88
CA PHE A 9 -31.08 7.33 2.37
C PHE A 9 -31.37 7.13 0.88
N GLN A 10 -32.62 7.38 0.48
CA GLN A 10 -33.10 7.18 -0.88
C GLN A 10 -32.94 8.48 -1.69
N ALA A 11 -31.82 8.62 -2.41
CA ALA A 11 -31.64 9.52 -3.56
C ALA A 11 -30.29 9.22 -4.24
N ASN A 12 -30.22 9.36 -5.58
CA ASN A 12 -29.10 9.01 -6.47
C ASN A 12 -27.78 9.80 -6.27
N CYS A 13 -27.33 10.02 -5.05
CA CYS A 13 -26.19 10.89 -4.74
C CYS A 13 -25.36 10.27 -3.62
N LEU A 14 -24.06 10.08 -3.89
CA LEU A 14 -23.10 9.48 -2.98
C LEU A 14 -22.26 10.60 -2.36
N ILE A 15 -22.42 10.89 -1.07
CA ILE A 15 -21.67 11.95 -0.36
C ILE A 15 -20.65 11.33 0.59
N PHE A 16 -19.39 11.78 0.52
CA PHE A 16 -18.27 11.27 1.31
C PHE A 16 -17.76 12.22 2.39
N LYS A 17 -17.55 11.72 3.62
CA LYS A 17 -17.05 12.52 4.76
C LYS A 17 -16.00 11.76 5.58
N ILE A 18 -14.99 12.47 6.12
CA ILE A 18 -13.82 11.92 6.81
C ILE A 18 -13.45 12.81 8.02
N LEU A 19 -13.17 12.25 9.21
CA LEU A 19 -12.73 12.97 10.43
C LEU A 19 -11.54 12.27 11.15
N TYR A 20 -10.70 13.05 11.86
CA TYR A 20 -9.54 12.55 12.62
C TYR A 20 -9.45 13.12 14.04
N PHE A 21 -8.84 12.35 14.95
CA PHE A 21 -8.58 12.74 16.33
C PHE A 21 -7.29 12.11 16.88
N SER A 22 -6.53 12.85 17.71
CA SER A 22 -5.89 12.38 18.97
C SER A 22 -4.56 13.10 19.32
N GLU A 23 -4.17 12.98 20.59
CA GLU A 23 -3.16 13.73 21.36
C GLU A 23 -2.07 12.80 21.97
N MET A 24 -0.87 13.36 22.19
CA MET A 24 0.19 13.03 23.20
C MET A 24 1.63 12.69 22.75
N LYS A 25 2.52 12.91 23.74
CA LYS A 25 3.93 13.35 23.75
C LYS A 25 5.02 12.28 23.62
N ASP A 26 6.21 12.79 23.30
CA ASP A 26 7.43 12.16 22.80
C ASP A 26 8.58 12.14 23.84
N LEU A 27 9.55 11.21 23.72
CA LEU A 27 10.86 11.28 24.39
C LEU A 27 11.93 10.31 23.84
N LYS A 28 13.08 10.90 23.47
CA LYS A 28 14.37 10.32 23.01
C LYS A 28 15.41 10.31 24.15
N ASN A 29 16.39 9.39 24.16
CA ASN A 29 17.75 9.57 23.59
C ASN A 29 18.84 8.55 24.05
N LYS A 30 19.90 8.50 23.21
CA LYS A 30 21.16 7.69 23.16
C LYS A 30 22.18 7.83 24.32
N THR A 31 23.18 6.93 24.35
CA THR A 31 24.64 7.24 24.20
C THR A 31 25.55 5.98 24.13
N SER A 32 26.77 6.12 23.55
CA SER A 32 27.80 5.07 23.35
C SER A 32 29.19 5.50 23.89
N TYR A 33 30.08 4.54 24.16
CA TYR A 33 31.42 4.75 24.77
C TYR A 33 32.50 3.90 24.08
N GLN A 34 33.74 4.43 23.92
CA GLN A 34 34.90 3.75 23.32
C GLN A 34 36.07 3.55 24.32
N ARG A 35 36.87 2.50 24.11
CA ARG A 35 38.06 2.14 24.93
C ARG A 35 39.28 1.78 24.05
N LYS A 36 40.47 2.27 24.44
CA LYS A 36 41.79 2.05 23.79
C LYS A 36 42.50 0.78 24.32
N LYS A 37 43.34 0.14 23.49
CA LYS A 37 44.20 -1.03 23.81
C LYS A 37 45.71 -0.72 23.69
N PRO A 38 46.59 -1.40 24.45
CA PRO A 38 48.04 -1.30 24.31
C PRO A 38 48.65 -2.40 23.42
N MET A 39 49.87 -2.15 22.90
CA MET A 39 50.60 -2.95 21.91
C MET A 39 51.80 -3.66 22.55
N PHE A 40 52.01 -4.95 22.26
CA PHE A 40 53.06 -5.82 22.83
C PHE A 40 54.11 -6.18 21.74
N GLN A 41 55.41 -6.13 22.08
CA GLN A 41 56.53 -6.54 21.20
C GLN A 41 57.22 -7.79 21.78
N ILE A 42 57.48 -8.80 20.94
CA ILE A 42 58.13 -10.08 21.33
C ILE A 42 59.43 -10.24 20.52
N ASN A 43 60.51 -10.67 21.19
CA ASN A 43 61.86 -10.82 20.64
C ASN A 43 62.15 -12.31 20.30
N TYR A 44 62.59 -12.61 19.07
CA TYR A 44 62.49 -13.95 18.45
C TYR A 44 63.78 -14.81 18.43
N SER A 45 64.90 -14.34 18.96
CA SER A 45 66.22 -14.85 18.54
C SER A 45 66.84 -16.00 19.36
N ASN A 46 66.11 -16.77 20.17
CA ASN A 46 66.76 -17.74 21.08
C ASN A 46 65.95 -19.01 21.46
N TYR A 47 65.27 -19.67 20.52
CA TYR A 47 64.56 -20.94 20.79
C TYR A 47 65.17 -22.12 20.03
N GLN A 48 65.86 -23.00 20.77
CA GLN A 48 66.55 -24.18 20.23
C GLN A 48 65.65 -25.43 20.09
N SER A 49 64.39 -25.40 20.57
CA SER A 49 63.40 -26.45 20.31
C SER A 49 61.96 -25.92 20.36
N PHE A 50 61.07 -26.47 19.54
CA PHE A 50 59.65 -26.11 19.48
C PHE A 50 58.93 -26.23 20.84
N SER A 51 59.34 -27.22 21.66
CA SER A 51 58.77 -27.44 23.00
C SER A 51 59.09 -26.29 23.97
N SER A 52 60.33 -25.78 23.93
CA SER A 52 60.74 -24.63 24.77
C SER A 52 60.01 -23.35 24.36
N TYR A 53 59.79 -23.15 23.04
CA TYR A 53 59.02 -22.03 22.53
C TYR A 53 57.55 -22.10 22.97
N LEU A 54 56.91 -23.26 22.80
CA LEU A 54 55.52 -23.46 23.18
C LEU A 54 55.30 -23.25 24.69
N LYS A 55 56.25 -23.71 25.51
CA LYS A 55 56.19 -23.52 26.98
C LYS A 55 56.25 -22.04 27.37
N GLU A 56 57.07 -21.25 26.69
CA GLU A 56 57.20 -19.83 26.98
C GLU A 56 56.02 -19.03 26.44
N VAL A 57 55.55 -19.34 25.23
CA VAL A 57 54.32 -18.78 24.67
C VAL A 57 53.11 -19.05 25.57
N LEU A 58 52.95 -20.27 26.07
CA LEU A 58 51.85 -20.64 26.97
C LEU A 58 51.93 -19.90 28.32
N LYS A 59 53.14 -19.68 28.85
CA LYS A 59 53.32 -18.85 30.06
C LYS A 59 52.99 -17.38 29.82
N THR A 60 53.28 -16.86 28.63
CA THR A 60 52.97 -15.47 28.25
C THR A 60 51.55 -15.28 27.73
N SER A 61 50.74 -16.34 27.69
CA SER A 61 49.38 -16.25 27.17
C SER A 61 48.53 -15.34 28.06
N LEU A 62 47.78 -14.44 27.42
CA LEU A 62 46.78 -13.59 28.07
C LEU A 62 45.57 -14.39 28.58
N ILE A 63 45.43 -15.66 28.17
CA ILE A 63 44.39 -16.56 28.66
C ILE A 63 44.82 -17.06 30.03
N THR A 64 44.25 -16.48 31.09
CA THR A 64 44.62 -16.69 32.50
C THR A 64 44.74 -18.16 32.92
N SER A 65 43.98 -19.05 32.30
CA SER A 65 43.95 -20.49 32.61
C SER A 65 45.21 -21.24 32.16
N ILE A 66 45.86 -20.77 31.09
CA ILE A 66 46.99 -21.45 30.45
C ILE A 66 48.30 -21.36 31.26
N PRO A 67 48.76 -20.18 31.73
CA PRO A 67 49.97 -20.08 32.54
C PRO A 67 49.83 -20.84 33.86
N GLU A 68 48.64 -20.82 34.48
CA GLU A 68 48.36 -21.60 35.69
C GLU A 68 48.46 -23.13 35.50
N ILE A 69 48.14 -23.64 34.30
CA ILE A 69 48.29 -25.06 33.97
C ILE A 69 49.76 -25.41 33.72
N ALA A 70 50.54 -24.47 33.19
CA ALA A 70 51.96 -24.65 32.90
C ALA A 70 52.85 -24.64 34.16
N GLU A 71 52.45 -23.90 35.20
CA GLU A 71 53.24 -23.72 36.42
C GLU A 71 53.02 -24.82 37.48
N ASN A 72 51.90 -25.55 37.43
CA ASN A 72 51.56 -26.54 38.44
C ASN A 72 52.39 -27.85 38.35
N LYS A 73 53.01 -28.25 39.47
CA LYS A 73 53.82 -29.50 39.58
C LYS A 73 53.00 -30.79 39.74
N SER A 74 51.80 -30.73 40.32
CA SER A 74 50.97 -31.92 40.59
C SER A 74 50.16 -32.32 39.35
N TRP A 75 50.34 -33.57 38.89
CA TRP A 75 49.69 -34.08 37.68
C TRP A 75 48.15 -34.15 37.81
N VAL A 76 47.63 -34.49 38.99
CA VAL A 76 46.17 -34.56 39.26
C VAL A 76 45.52 -33.18 39.17
N LYS A 77 46.12 -32.16 39.80
CA LYS A 77 45.62 -30.77 39.73
C LYS A 77 45.65 -30.23 38.30
N LYS A 78 46.67 -30.62 37.53
CA LYS A 78 46.79 -30.26 36.11
C LYS A 78 45.64 -30.84 35.28
N ILE A 79 45.31 -32.11 35.47
CA ILE A 79 44.19 -32.76 34.76
C ILE A 79 42.87 -32.07 35.08
N ILE A 80 42.58 -31.80 36.36
CA ILE A 80 41.35 -31.10 36.76
C ILE A 80 41.24 -29.73 36.09
N LYS A 81 42.31 -28.93 36.12
CA LYS A 81 42.33 -27.61 35.47
C LYS A 81 42.11 -27.70 33.95
N ILE A 82 42.67 -28.73 33.30
CA ILE A 82 42.46 -28.97 31.86
C ILE A 82 41.00 -29.32 31.57
N ILE A 83 40.39 -30.20 32.37
CA ILE A 83 38.97 -30.58 32.19
C ILE A 83 38.07 -29.34 32.33
N VAL A 84 38.28 -28.56 33.39
CA VAL A 84 37.53 -27.32 33.61
C VAL A 84 37.72 -26.36 32.42
N PHE A 85 38.95 -26.18 31.94
CA PHE A 85 39.24 -25.35 30.77
C PHE A 85 38.51 -25.82 29.50
N ILE A 86 38.51 -27.13 29.23
CA ILE A 86 37.81 -27.71 28.07
C ILE A 86 36.29 -27.49 28.19
N LEU A 87 35.71 -27.73 29.37
CA LEU A 87 34.28 -27.48 29.62
C LEU A 87 33.93 -26.00 29.40
N CYS A 88 34.77 -25.07 29.86
CA CYS A 88 34.59 -23.65 29.60
C CYS A 88 34.70 -23.30 28.11
N LEU A 89 35.64 -23.90 27.37
CA LEU A 89 35.81 -23.66 25.94
C LEU A 89 34.62 -24.16 25.11
N ILE A 90 34.07 -25.33 25.46
CA ILE A 90 32.86 -25.88 24.84
C ILE A 90 31.67 -24.96 25.11
N GLY A 91 31.46 -24.56 26.37
CA GLY A 91 30.38 -23.64 26.74
C GLY A 91 30.47 -22.29 26.02
N PHE A 92 31.68 -21.72 25.94
CA PHE A 92 31.93 -20.48 25.19
C PHE A 92 31.66 -20.63 23.70
N THR A 93 32.11 -21.73 23.08
CA THR A 93 31.89 -21.99 21.65
C THR A 93 30.41 -22.20 21.37
N TYR A 94 29.69 -22.93 22.22
CA TYR A 94 28.25 -23.13 22.10
C TYR A 94 27.50 -21.79 22.17
N GLN A 95 27.78 -20.96 23.19
CA GLN A 95 27.16 -19.64 23.32
C GLN A 95 27.51 -18.72 22.15
N THR A 96 28.75 -18.76 21.65
CA THR A 96 29.16 -17.95 20.49
C THR A 96 28.46 -18.40 19.22
N LEU A 97 28.31 -19.71 19.01
CA LEU A 97 27.56 -20.25 17.87
C LEU A 97 26.09 -19.88 17.96
N ASP A 98 25.48 -19.92 19.15
CA ASP A 98 24.09 -19.52 19.37
C ASP A 98 23.85 -18.03 19.02
N PHE A 99 24.73 -17.14 19.51
CA PHE A 99 24.69 -15.73 19.11
C PHE A 99 24.97 -15.52 17.61
N LEU A 100 25.87 -16.30 17.03
CA LEU A 100 26.17 -16.24 15.60
C LEU A 100 24.96 -16.70 14.78
N TRP A 101 24.25 -17.73 15.22
CA TRP A 101 23.01 -18.18 14.59
C TRP A 101 21.92 -17.11 14.67
N MET A 102 21.69 -16.53 15.85
CA MET A 102 20.75 -15.40 16.02
C MET A 102 21.14 -14.20 15.15
N TYR A 103 22.44 -13.92 15.00
CA TYR A 103 22.93 -12.85 14.14
C TYR A 103 22.70 -13.15 12.65
N LEU A 104 22.98 -14.39 12.22
CA LEU A 104 22.81 -14.84 10.83
C LEU A 104 21.35 -15.02 10.42
N GLU A 105 20.43 -15.16 11.38
CA GLU A 105 18.98 -15.16 11.14
C GLU A 105 18.44 -13.76 10.81
N TYR A 106 19.22 -12.69 11.10
CA TYR A 106 18.82 -11.29 10.91
C TYR A 106 17.41 -10.99 11.43
N PRO A 107 17.08 -11.31 12.69
CA PRO A 107 15.76 -11.01 13.22
C PRO A 107 15.56 -9.49 13.21
N THR A 108 14.52 -9.04 12.50
CA THR A 108 14.16 -7.63 12.45
C THR A 108 13.08 -7.36 13.47
N VAL A 109 13.30 -6.37 14.34
CA VAL A 109 12.27 -5.89 15.27
C VAL A 109 11.60 -4.69 14.62
N LEU A 110 10.34 -4.86 14.21
CA LEU A 110 9.53 -3.77 13.67
C LEU A 110 8.92 -2.98 14.81
N ASN A 111 9.39 -1.74 15.00
CA ASN A 111 8.80 -0.80 15.95
C ASN A 111 7.77 0.05 15.21
N ALA A 112 6.48 -0.21 15.42
CA ALA A 112 5.40 0.61 14.89
C ALA A 112 5.16 1.81 15.83
N PHE A 113 5.22 3.03 15.29
CA PHE A 113 4.88 4.25 16.01
C PHE A 113 3.62 4.86 15.40
N ILE A 114 2.63 5.15 16.24
CA ILE A 114 1.43 5.87 15.82
C ILE A 114 1.69 7.34 16.15
N THR A 115 1.67 8.20 15.12
CA THR A 115 1.81 9.65 15.28
C THR A 115 0.57 10.34 14.74
N ASN A 116 0.12 11.40 15.41
CA ASN A 116 -1.03 12.20 15.01
C ASN A 116 -0.54 13.60 14.63
N PRO A 117 -0.07 13.81 13.39
CA PRO A 117 0.40 15.11 12.97
C PRO A 117 -0.79 16.09 12.85
N TYR A 118 -0.53 17.37 13.14
CA TYR A 118 -1.54 18.44 13.00
C TYR A 118 -1.88 18.71 11.53
N GLU A 119 -0.89 18.54 10.66
CA GLU A 119 -1.00 18.70 9.22
C GLU A 119 -0.71 17.36 8.56
N ILE A 120 -1.49 17.02 7.56
CA ILE A 120 -1.34 15.81 6.76
C ILE A 120 -1.23 16.20 5.30
N GLU A 121 -0.48 15.40 4.55
CA GLU A 121 -0.42 15.55 3.10
C GLU A 121 -1.80 15.25 2.50
N GLN A 122 -2.21 16.05 1.53
CA GLN A 122 -3.42 15.76 0.77
C GLN A 122 -3.25 14.41 0.05
N PRO A 123 -4.22 13.49 0.14
CA PRO A 123 -4.17 12.24 -0.62
C PRO A 123 -4.70 12.47 -2.04
N ALA A 124 -4.35 11.56 -2.95
CA ALA A 124 -5.05 11.40 -4.21
C ALA A 124 -6.21 10.40 -4.06
N ILE A 125 -7.26 10.61 -4.84
CA ILE A 125 -8.42 9.71 -4.90
C ILE A 125 -8.54 9.17 -6.32
N THR A 126 -8.40 7.87 -6.47
CA THR A 126 -8.61 7.19 -7.75
C THR A 126 -9.99 6.54 -7.77
N ILE A 127 -10.74 6.83 -8.82
CA ILE A 127 -12.15 6.45 -8.99
C ILE A 127 -12.31 5.76 -10.33
N CYS A 128 -12.98 4.61 -10.34
CA CYS A 128 -13.23 3.83 -11.55
C CYS A 128 -14.66 3.32 -11.62
N ASN A 129 -15.32 3.53 -12.76
CA ASN A 129 -16.61 2.89 -12.99
C ASN A 129 -16.42 1.36 -13.07
N TYR A 130 -17.29 0.60 -12.42
CA TYR A 130 -17.28 -0.85 -12.54
C TYR A 130 -17.67 -1.31 -13.95
N ASN A 131 -18.50 -0.54 -14.65
CA ASN A 131 -18.76 -0.73 -16.06
C ASN A 131 -17.57 -0.22 -16.87
N ARG A 132 -16.94 -1.12 -17.63
CA ARG A 132 -15.71 -0.82 -18.39
C ARG A 132 -15.99 -0.04 -19.67
N LYS A 133 -17.11 -0.34 -20.33
CA LYS A 133 -17.45 0.14 -21.66
C LYS A 133 -18.80 0.82 -21.65
N ARG A 134 -18.89 2.01 -22.24
CA ARG A 134 -20.16 2.69 -22.45
C ARG A 134 -20.95 1.98 -23.55
N ARG A 135 -22.18 1.60 -23.24
CA ARG A 135 -23.08 0.93 -24.18
C ARG A 135 -23.34 1.77 -25.44
N SER A 136 -23.48 3.10 -25.28
CA SER A 136 -23.66 3.99 -26.43
C SER A 136 -22.46 3.97 -27.39
N PHE A 137 -21.25 3.80 -26.86
CA PHE A 137 -20.04 3.67 -27.67
C PHE A 137 -20.03 2.34 -28.43
N ILE A 138 -20.35 1.23 -27.77
CA ILE A 138 -20.41 -0.10 -28.40
C ILE A 138 -21.32 -0.09 -29.64
N CYS A 139 -22.52 0.47 -29.50
CA CYS A 139 -23.50 0.56 -30.58
C CYS A 139 -23.19 1.64 -31.63
N SER A 140 -22.12 2.42 -31.46
CA SER A 140 -21.67 3.38 -32.47
C SER A 140 -20.63 2.81 -33.43
N LEU A 141 -20.10 1.62 -33.14
CA LEU A 141 -19.14 0.92 -34.01
C LEU A 141 -19.87 0.24 -35.17
N GLU A 142 -19.27 0.25 -36.35
CA GLU A 142 -19.88 -0.25 -37.58
C GLU A 142 -20.07 -1.78 -37.58
N ASP A 143 -19.22 -2.52 -36.87
CA ASP A 143 -19.18 -3.98 -36.86
C ASP A 143 -20.06 -4.63 -35.79
N ASN A 144 -20.67 -3.85 -34.88
CA ASN A 144 -21.47 -4.40 -33.77
C ASN A 144 -22.96 -4.33 -34.10
N ASP A 145 -23.64 -5.48 -33.96
CA ASP A 145 -25.09 -5.54 -34.15
C ASP A 145 -25.80 -5.09 -32.86
N CYS A 146 -26.42 -3.91 -32.90
CA CYS A 146 -27.28 -3.41 -31.83
C CYS A 146 -28.75 -3.45 -32.20
N VAL A 147 -29.57 -4.02 -31.31
CA VAL A 147 -31.02 -4.01 -31.43
C VAL A 147 -31.58 -2.76 -30.78
N PHE A 148 -32.25 -1.93 -31.57
CA PHE A 148 -32.93 -0.72 -31.07
C PHE A 148 -34.40 -1.02 -30.82
N LEU A 149 -34.81 -0.92 -29.55
CA LEU A 149 -36.21 -1.06 -29.16
C LEU A 149 -36.93 0.29 -29.19
N ASN A 150 -38.26 0.23 -29.33
CA ASN A 150 -39.11 1.40 -29.09
C ASN A 150 -38.88 1.91 -27.64
N PRO A 151 -38.74 3.23 -27.42
CA PRO A 151 -38.38 3.77 -26.11
C PRO A 151 -39.33 3.40 -24.97
N GLU A 152 -40.64 3.41 -25.23
CA GLU A 152 -41.64 3.04 -24.22
C GLU A 152 -41.45 1.59 -23.77
N LYS A 153 -41.38 0.65 -24.74
CA LYS A 153 -41.15 -0.77 -24.46
C LYS A 153 -39.78 -1.02 -23.83
N PHE A 154 -38.76 -0.27 -24.23
CA PHE A 154 -37.43 -0.37 -23.67
C PHE A 154 -37.42 -0.02 -22.18
N CYS A 155 -38.05 1.09 -21.78
CA CYS A 155 -38.11 1.49 -20.38
C CYS A 155 -39.00 0.58 -19.52
N GLU A 156 -40.00 -0.08 -20.10
CA GLU A 156 -40.77 -1.12 -19.40
C GLU A 156 -39.89 -2.32 -19.02
N LEU A 157 -38.99 -2.74 -19.93
CA LEU A 157 -38.10 -3.89 -19.72
C LEU A 157 -36.85 -3.53 -18.91
N TYR A 158 -36.29 -2.33 -19.12
CA TYR A 158 -35.01 -1.90 -18.58
C TYR A 158 -35.13 -0.56 -17.85
N THR A 159 -35.94 -0.53 -16.81
CA THR A 159 -36.25 0.69 -16.02
C THR A 159 -35.01 1.44 -15.53
N GLN A 160 -33.93 0.74 -15.19
CA GLN A 160 -32.65 1.31 -14.74
C GLN A 160 -31.88 2.12 -15.79
N TYR A 161 -32.16 1.91 -17.07
CA TYR A 161 -31.51 2.64 -18.18
C TYR A 161 -32.23 3.92 -18.55
N CYS A 162 -33.36 4.22 -17.91
CA CYS A 162 -34.20 5.35 -18.25
C CYS A 162 -34.04 6.46 -17.21
N PRO A 163 -33.23 7.50 -17.49
CA PRO A 163 -32.99 8.59 -16.56
C PRO A 163 -34.31 9.29 -16.23
N ASN A 164 -34.64 9.38 -14.94
CA ASN A 164 -35.91 9.93 -14.44
C ASN A 164 -37.17 9.28 -15.02
N LYS A 165 -37.08 8.03 -15.49
CA LYS A 165 -38.17 7.31 -16.17
C LYS A 165 -38.73 8.04 -17.40
N ASP A 166 -37.91 8.87 -18.07
CA ASP A 166 -38.30 9.54 -19.32
C ASP A 166 -37.82 8.70 -20.53
N PRO A 167 -38.72 8.03 -21.27
CA PRO A 167 -38.34 7.21 -22.41
C PRO A 167 -37.67 8.01 -23.52
N LYS A 168 -37.99 9.30 -23.67
CA LYS A 168 -37.49 10.12 -24.78
C LYS A 168 -36.00 10.43 -24.68
N ARG A 169 -35.42 10.25 -23.49
CA ARG A 169 -34.00 10.52 -23.21
C ARG A 169 -33.16 9.23 -23.13
N ALA A 170 -33.80 8.07 -23.15
CA ALA A 170 -33.10 6.81 -22.99
C ALA A 170 -32.39 6.40 -24.30
N PHE A 171 -31.15 5.94 -24.17
CA PHE A 171 -30.47 5.23 -25.26
C PHE A 171 -31.03 3.80 -25.35
N THR A 172 -31.71 3.48 -26.45
CA THR A 172 -32.47 2.22 -26.62
C THR A 172 -31.69 1.11 -27.31
N GLY A 173 -30.42 1.35 -27.68
CA GLY A 173 -29.56 0.35 -28.29
C GLY A 173 -29.10 -0.70 -27.28
N ILE A 174 -29.29 -1.97 -27.61
CA ILE A 174 -28.83 -3.12 -26.83
C ILE A 174 -27.86 -3.93 -27.72
N PRO A 175 -26.59 -4.10 -27.32
CA PRO A 175 -25.64 -4.90 -28.10
C PRO A 175 -26.00 -6.39 -28.05
N ASP A 176 -25.77 -7.11 -29.15
CA ASP A 176 -25.82 -8.57 -29.13
C ASP A 176 -24.68 -9.13 -28.26
N PHE A 177 -24.99 -10.17 -27.49
CA PHE A 177 -24.04 -10.77 -26.54
C PHE A 177 -22.93 -11.54 -27.23
N THR A 178 -23.18 -12.05 -28.44
CA THR A 178 -22.16 -12.76 -29.23
C THR A 178 -20.96 -11.85 -29.51
N ASP A 179 -21.23 -10.59 -29.82
CA ASP A 179 -20.22 -9.61 -30.24
C ASP A 179 -19.36 -9.15 -29.06
N LEU A 180 -19.87 -9.29 -27.83
CA LEU A 180 -19.13 -8.95 -26.61
C LEU A 180 -18.05 -9.99 -26.26
N VAL A 181 -18.19 -11.24 -26.71
CA VAL A 181 -17.28 -12.34 -26.34
C VAL A 181 -16.03 -12.35 -27.23
N ASP A 182 -16.17 -11.94 -28.50
CA ASP A 182 -15.07 -11.96 -29.48
C ASP A 182 -14.27 -10.64 -29.53
N TRP A 183 -14.58 -9.68 -28.66
CA TRP A 183 -13.95 -8.37 -28.68
C TRP A 183 -12.47 -8.45 -28.27
N VAL A 184 -11.57 -8.18 -29.22
CA VAL A 184 -10.13 -8.07 -28.97
C VAL A 184 -9.85 -6.79 -28.18
N TYR A 185 -9.34 -6.94 -26.96
CA TYR A 185 -8.97 -5.82 -26.11
C TYR A 185 -7.79 -5.05 -26.69
N ASP A 186 -8.04 -3.80 -27.09
CA ASP A 186 -7.02 -2.88 -27.54
C ASP A 186 -6.94 -1.67 -26.59
N TRP A 187 -5.74 -1.39 -26.11
CA TRP A 187 -5.44 -0.25 -25.24
C TRP A 187 -5.68 1.08 -25.95
N GLU A 188 -5.61 1.12 -27.28
CA GLU A 188 -5.84 2.34 -28.07
C GLU A 188 -7.29 2.85 -27.90
N TYR A 189 -8.27 1.95 -27.87
CA TYR A 189 -9.69 2.30 -27.74
C TYR A 189 -10.17 2.43 -26.30
N MET A 190 -9.40 1.96 -25.31
CA MET A 190 -9.79 1.98 -23.90
C MET A 190 -10.25 3.38 -23.45
N TYR A 191 -9.56 4.43 -23.89
CA TYR A 191 -9.90 5.80 -23.53
C TYR A 191 -11.19 6.33 -24.18
N MET A 192 -11.64 5.73 -25.27
CA MET A 192 -12.88 6.10 -25.95
C MET A 192 -14.06 5.27 -25.42
N GLU A 193 -13.82 3.98 -25.17
CA GLU A 193 -14.80 3.02 -24.65
C GLU A 193 -15.20 3.33 -23.21
N SER A 194 -14.25 3.74 -22.39
CA SER A 194 -14.46 4.01 -20.96
C SER A 194 -15.38 5.20 -20.69
N HIS A 195 -15.85 5.28 -19.45
CA HIS A 195 -16.57 6.43 -18.95
C HIS A 195 -15.70 7.69 -18.97
N ASN A 196 -16.35 8.83 -19.14
CA ASN A 196 -15.72 10.14 -19.23
C ASN A 196 -15.67 10.85 -17.86
N GLU A 197 -15.03 12.02 -17.82
CA GLU A 197 -14.91 12.83 -16.61
C GLU A 197 -16.25 13.32 -16.06
N THR A 198 -17.33 13.27 -16.84
CA THR A 198 -18.68 13.64 -16.37
C THR A 198 -19.25 12.66 -15.36
N MET A 199 -18.53 11.57 -15.05
CA MET A 199 -18.84 10.74 -13.88
C MET A 199 -18.55 11.47 -12.56
N ILE A 200 -17.70 12.51 -12.55
CA ILE A 200 -17.38 13.30 -11.36
C ILE A 200 -18.14 14.63 -11.45
N ASP A 201 -19.36 14.66 -10.91
CA ASP A 201 -20.24 15.84 -10.96
C ASP A 201 -19.71 16.98 -10.09
N LYS A 202 -19.25 16.67 -8.87
CA LYS A 202 -18.68 17.64 -7.94
C LYS A 202 -17.51 17.04 -7.15
N CYS A 203 -16.49 17.86 -6.93
CA CYS A 203 -15.42 17.57 -5.98
C CYS A 203 -15.13 18.83 -5.17
N LYS A 204 -15.27 18.74 -3.85
CA LYS A 204 -15.10 19.86 -2.93
C LYS A 204 -14.23 19.48 -1.76
N LEU A 205 -13.22 20.30 -1.47
CA LEU A 205 -12.43 20.23 -0.25
C LEU A 205 -13.01 21.19 0.78
N ARG A 206 -13.32 20.71 1.98
CA ARG A 206 -13.85 21.48 3.10
C ARG A 206 -12.85 21.54 4.25
N LEU A 207 -12.58 22.74 4.76
CA LEU A 207 -11.78 22.98 5.96
C LEU A 207 -12.52 23.96 6.86
N GLY A 208 -13.16 23.44 7.90
CA GLY A 208 -14.08 24.23 8.74
C GLY A 208 -15.25 24.77 7.91
N GLU A 209 -15.41 26.09 7.87
CA GLU A 209 -16.46 26.78 7.10
C GLU A 209 -16.06 27.06 5.64
N LYS A 210 -14.77 26.92 5.31
CA LYS A 210 -14.26 27.21 3.97
C LYS A 210 -14.41 25.98 3.07
N THR A 211 -14.84 26.22 1.84
CA THR A 211 -15.00 25.19 0.81
C THR A 211 -14.31 25.65 -0.47
N TRP A 212 -13.53 24.76 -1.08
CA TRP A 212 -12.88 24.97 -2.38
C TRP A 212 -13.27 23.83 -3.32
N ASP A 213 -13.36 24.12 -4.61
CA ASP A 213 -13.50 23.08 -5.62
C ASP A 213 -12.12 22.43 -5.87
N CYS A 214 -12.09 21.12 -6.05
CA CYS A 214 -10.85 20.41 -6.40
C CYS A 214 -10.35 20.82 -7.80
N SER A 215 -9.08 20.52 -8.08
CA SER A 215 -8.53 20.68 -9.43
C SER A 215 -9.29 19.81 -10.42
N LYS A 216 -9.87 20.42 -11.46
CA LYS A 216 -10.60 19.71 -12.52
C LYS A 216 -9.70 18.91 -13.44
N LYS A 217 -8.37 19.06 -13.36
CA LYS A 217 -7.44 18.32 -14.20
C LYS A 217 -7.24 16.91 -13.63
N TYR A 218 -8.23 16.05 -13.84
CA TYR A 218 -8.17 14.65 -13.42
C TYR A 218 -7.20 13.87 -14.31
N MET A 219 -6.31 13.10 -13.68
CA MET A 219 -5.39 12.24 -14.43
C MET A 219 -6.13 10.96 -14.82
N ARG A 220 -6.13 10.63 -16.10
CA ARG A 220 -6.63 9.34 -16.57
C ARG A 220 -5.55 8.28 -16.39
N ILE A 221 -5.90 7.17 -15.77
CA ILE A 221 -4.97 6.06 -15.56
C ILE A 221 -5.53 4.78 -16.20
N PRO A 222 -4.72 4.04 -16.98
CA PRO A 222 -5.06 2.69 -17.42
C PRO A 222 -4.93 1.73 -16.23
N VAL A 223 -5.93 0.88 -16.02
CA VAL A 223 -5.89 -0.18 -15.00
C VAL A 223 -6.41 -1.49 -15.59
N MET A 224 -6.17 -2.58 -14.87
CA MET A 224 -6.75 -3.89 -15.17
C MET A 224 -7.71 -4.26 -14.05
N ASP A 225 -8.87 -4.79 -14.39
CA ASP A 225 -9.76 -5.33 -13.37
C ASP A 225 -9.27 -6.69 -12.84
N LYS A 226 -10.05 -7.31 -11.94
CA LYS A 226 -9.72 -8.62 -11.35
C LYS A 226 -9.64 -9.77 -12.36
N LYS A 227 -10.22 -9.61 -13.55
CA LYS A 227 -10.20 -10.58 -14.63
C LYS A 227 -9.05 -10.32 -15.62
N GLY A 228 -8.30 -9.25 -15.42
CA GLY A 228 -7.25 -8.82 -16.34
C GLY A 228 -7.81 -8.12 -17.58
N GLU A 229 -8.99 -7.52 -17.48
CA GLU A 229 -9.60 -6.77 -18.59
C GLU A 229 -9.29 -5.27 -18.39
N PRO A 230 -8.87 -4.55 -19.45
CA PRO A 230 -8.45 -3.16 -19.34
C PRO A 230 -9.64 -2.24 -19.03
N ASN A 231 -9.37 -1.20 -18.24
CA ASN A 231 -10.32 -0.15 -17.90
C ASN A 231 -9.58 1.18 -17.68
N CYS A 232 -10.30 2.30 -17.74
CA CYS A 232 -9.74 3.62 -17.48
C CYS A 232 -10.39 4.24 -16.25
N CYS A 233 -9.55 4.69 -15.32
CA CYS A 233 -9.98 5.37 -14.10
C CYS A 233 -9.49 6.81 -14.07
N PHE A 234 -10.02 7.58 -13.13
CA PHE A 234 -9.66 8.98 -12.91
C PHE A 234 -9.04 9.16 -11.53
N THR A 235 -7.88 9.79 -11.48
CA THR A 235 -7.19 10.18 -10.24
C THR A 235 -7.32 11.68 -10.03
N ILE A 236 -7.93 12.05 -8.91
CA ILE A 236 -8.10 13.42 -8.43
C ILE A 236 -6.84 13.81 -7.64
N GLU A 237 -6.33 15.02 -7.88
CA GLU A 237 -5.14 15.59 -7.23
C GLU A 237 -3.85 14.76 -7.39
N SER A 238 -3.68 14.08 -8.53
CA SER A 238 -2.46 13.34 -8.83
C SER A 238 -1.23 14.25 -9.02
N LEU A 239 -0.11 13.87 -8.43
CA LEU A 239 1.23 14.42 -8.67
C LEU A 239 2.13 13.43 -9.43
N VAL A 240 1.58 12.35 -9.96
CA VAL A 240 2.33 11.39 -10.78
C VAL A 240 2.95 12.11 -11.98
N GLY A 241 4.25 11.87 -12.20
CA GLY A 241 5.02 12.52 -13.28
C GLY A 241 5.51 13.93 -12.93
N GLN A 242 5.27 14.41 -11.70
CA GLN A 242 5.72 15.73 -11.22
C GLN A 242 6.61 15.57 -9.98
N PRO A 243 7.87 15.11 -10.13
CA PRO A 243 8.76 14.82 -8.99
C PRO A 243 9.08 16.06 -8.15
N ASP A 244 9.13 17.24 -8.79
CA ASP A 244 9.48 18.51 -8.13
C ASP A 244 8.25 19.26 -7.59
N ALA A 245 7.03 18.71 -7.73
CA ALA A 245 5.84 19.34 -7.18
C ALA A 245 5.86 19.29 -5.64
N GLU A 246 5.61 20.44 -5.03
CA GLU A 246 5.47 20.58 -3.58
C GLU A 246 4.22 19.85 -3.09
N GLN A 247 4.30 19.24 -1.91
CA GLN A 247 3.15 18.61 -1.26
C GLN A 247 2.27 19.67 -0.62
N GLU A 248 0.98 19.60 -0.90
CA GLU A 248 0.00 20.41 -0.18
C GLU A 248 -0.33 19.76 1.16
N LEU A 249 -0.14 20.54 2.22
CA LEU A 249 -0.43 20.15 3.59
C LEU A 249 -1.75 20.78 4.04
N TYR A 250 -2.61 19.97 4.64
CA TYR A 250 -3.89 20.41 5.21
C TYR A 250 -3.98 20.00 6.68
N PRO A 251 -4.67 20.77 7.53
CA PRO A 251 -4.96 20.32 8.89
C PRO A 251 -5.71 18.99 8.86
N ASN A 252 -5.41 18.07 9.78
CA ASN A 252 -6.01 16.74 9.82
C ASN A 252 -7.55 16.69 9.99
N THR A 253 -8.23 17.83 10.08
CA THR A 253 -9.69 17.97 10.20
C THR A 253 -10.41 18.28 8.88
N PHE A 254 -9.70 18.27 7.75
CA PHE A 254 -10.31 18.55 6.45
C PHE A 254 -11.14 17.36 5.91
N THR A 255 -12.05 17.66 4.99
CA THR A 255 -12.93 16.67 4.34
C THR A 255 -12.90 16.86 2.83
N ILE A 256 -12.92 15.76 2.07
CA ILE A 256 -13.16 15.78 0.63
C ILE A 256 -14.56 15.21 0.37
N GLU A 257 -15.42 16.01 -0.26
CA GLU A 257 -16.75 15.63 -0.70
C GLU A 257 -16.75 15.41 -2.21
N LEU A 258 -17.19 14.22 -2.62
CA LEU A 258 -17.38 13.85 -4.02
C LEU A 258 -18.87 13.65 -4.27
N ASP A 259 -19.33 14.03 -5.45
CA ASP A 259 -20.65 13.71 -6.00
C ASP A 259 -20.42 13.03 -7.35
N LEU A 260 -20.88 11.79 -7.49
CA LEU A 260 -20.52 10.92 -8.61
C LEU A 260 -21.77 10.50 -9.39
N ASN A 261 -21.73 10.70 -10.71
CA ASN A 261 -22.72 10.20 -11.65
C ASN A 261 -22.21 8.90 -12.30
N ILE A 262 -22.59 7.77 -11.73
CA ILE A 262 -22.15 6.44 -12.16
C ILE A 262 -22.72 5.98 -13.51
N GLN A 263 -23.61 6.77 -14.15
CA GLN A 263 -24.16 6.54 -15.49
C GLN A 263 -24.71 5.11 -15.70
N PRO A 264 -25.72 4.67 -14.91
CA PRO A 264 -26.31 3.33 -15.05
C PRO A 264 -26.87 3.07 -16.45
N GLU A 265 -27.32 4.10 -17.15
CA GLU A 265 -27.81 4.05 -18.55
C GLU A 265 -26.74 3.64 -19.58
N GLU A 266 -25.46 3.70 -19.21
CA GLU A 266 -24.34 3.29 -20.07
C GLU A 266 -23.83 1.88 -19.79
N TYR A 267 -24.42 1.17 -18.82
CA TYR A 267 -24.03 -0.21 -18.52
C TYR A 267 -24.40 -1.13 -19.68
N VAL A 268 -23.45 -1.98 -20.07
CA VAL A 268 -23.66 -2.96 -21.14
C VAL A 268 -24.67 -4.02 -20.70
N LEU A 269 -24.53 -4.50 -19.46
CA LEU A 269 -25.31 -5.62 -18.92
C LEU A 269 -26.24 -5.15 -17.81
N SER A 270 -27.54 -5.38 -17.98
CA SER A 270 -28.55 -4.85 -17.06
C SER A 270 -28.60 -5.59 -15.73
N HIS A 271 -28.11 -6.81 -15.66
CA HIS A 271 -28.08 -7.57 -14.43
C HIS A 271 -26.84 -7.27 -13.57
N LEU A 272 -25.87 -6.49 -14.07
CA LEU A 272 -24.69 -6.13 -13.30
C LEU A 272 -25.04 -5.05 -12.27
N PRO A 273 -24.48 -5.14 -11.05
CA PRO A 273 -24.67 -4.11 -10.05
C PRO A 273 -23.99 -2.81 -10.48
N VAL A 274 -24.67 -1.70 -10.22
CA VAL A 274 -24.16 -0.36 -10.50
C VAL A 274 -23.23 0.04 -9.35
N MET A 275 -21.93 -0.04 -9.60
CA MET A 275 -20.89 0.15 -8.60
C MET A 275 -19.75 1.01 -9.12
N ILE A 276 -19.01 1.59 -8.18
CA ILE A 276 -17.79 2.34 -8.44
C ILE A 276 -16.67 1.77 -7.55
N GLN A 277 -15.45 1.72 -8.08
CA GLN A 277 -14.26 1.36 -7.32
C GLN A 277 -13.54 2.64 -6.92
N VAL A 278 -13.22 2.77 -5.64
CA VAL A 278 -12.54 3.95 -5.09
C VAL A 278 -11.36 3.50 -4.25
N THR A 279 -10.22 4.18 -4.40
CA THR A 279 -9.06 4.00 -3.54
C THR A 279 -8.44 5.36 -3.22
N ILE A 280 -7.99 5.51 -1.97
CA ILE A 280 -7.35 6.72 -1.46
C ILE A 280 -5.88 6.37 -1.23
N HIS A 281 -4.97 7.14 -1.83
CA HIS A 281 -3.56 6.79 -1.85
C HIS A 281 -2.64 8.02 -1.91
N ASP A 282 -1.34 7.80 -1.82
CA ASP A 282 -0.31 8.82 -2.01
C ASP A 282 -0.42 9.49 -3.39
N ARG A 283 -0.31 10.82 -3.47
CA ARG A 283 -0.45 11.59 -4.72
C ARG A 283 0.55 11.22 -5.81
N ARG A 284 1.68 10.61 -5.45
CA ARG A 284 2.75 10.18 -6.38
C ARG A 284 2.67 8.70 -6.74
N ALA A 285 1.75 7.95 -6.15
CA ALA A 285 1.53 6.55 -6.47
C ALA A 285 0.46 6.38 -7.55
N LEU A 286 0.67 5.42 -8.45
CA LEU A 286 -0.38 4.87 -9.30
C LEU A 286 -0.94 3.63 -8.61
N VAL A 287 -2.23 3.63 -8.32
CA VAL A 287 -2.91 2.54 -7.61
C VAL A 287 -4.06 2.02 -8.46
N ASN A 288 -4.25 0.69 -8.43
CA ASN A 288 -5.36 0.06 -9.11
C ASN A 288 -6.54 -0.13 -8.12
N PRO A 289 -7.66 0.60 -8.31
CA PRO A 289 -8.79 0.54 -7.38
C PRO A 289 -9.51 -0.82 -7.39
N PHE A 290 -9.31 -1.67 -8.40
CA PHE A 290 -9.90 -3.01 -8.42
C PHE A 290 -9.15 -4.00 -7.52
N THR A 291 -7.86 -3.77 -7.25
CA THR A 291 -7.03 -4.61 -6.37
C THR A 291 -6.96 -4.05 -4.96
N ASP A 292 -6.72 -2.74 -4.85
CA ASP A 292 -6.38 -2.08 -3.58
C ASP A 292 -7.48 -1.14 -3.08
N GLY A 293 -8.61 -1.08 -3.80
CA GLY A 293 -9.72 -0.19 -3.48
C GLY A 293 -10.94 -0.90 -2.88
N HIS A 294 -11.98 -0.09 -2.69
CA HIS A 294 -13.27 -0.50 -2.19
C HIS A 294 -14.35 -0.32 -3.25
N SER A 295 -15.28 -1.28 -3.29
CA SER A 295 -16.46 -1.23 -4.15
C SER A 295 -17.60 -0.52 -3.41
N LEU A 296 -18.13 0.54 -4.00
CA LEU A 296 -19.26 1.30 -3.47
C LEU A 296 -20.46 1.15 -4.41
N GLU A 297 -21.65 0.94 -3.87
CA GLU A 297 -22.88 0.81 -4.64
C GLU A 297 -23.48 2.19 -4.98
N GLY A 298 -24.11 2.27 -6.14
CA GLY A 298 -24.83 3.47 -6.58
C GLY A 298 -26.03 3.82 -5.69
N GLY A 299 -26.29 5.13 -5.57
CA GLY A 299 -27.48 5.64 -4.86
C GLY A 299 -27.40 5.60 -3.34
N MET A 300 -26.20 5.41 -2.80
CA MET A 300 -25.92 5.35 -1.36
C MET A 300 -24.93 6.45 -0.97
N GLN A 301 -25.01 6.94 0.27
CA GLN A 301 -24.05 7.88 0.86
C GLN A 301 -23.04 7.11 1.73
N TYR A 302 -21.73 7.38 1.61
CA TYR A 302 -20.69 6.65 2.36
C TYR A 302 -19.79 7.62 3.09
N THR A 303 -19.44 7.38 4.35
CA THR A 303 -18.45 8.19 5.08
C THR A 303 -17.25 7.28 5.38
N ALA A 304 -16.02 7.70 5.05
CA ALA A 304 -14.82 6.91 5.35
C ALA A 304 -13.84 7.69 6.19
N TYR A 305 -13.02 6.98 6.96
CA TYR A 305 -12.04 7.58 7.86
C TYR A 305 -10.62 7.21 7.40
N VAL A 306 -9.93 8.20 6.80
CA VAL A 306 -8.59 8.31 6.13
C VAL A 306 -7.25 8.11 6.88
N SER A 307 -6.81 6.93 7.32
CA SER A 307 -5.58 6.85 8.13
C SER A 307 -4.37 6.52 7.25
N MET A 308 -3.49 7.49 7.01
CA MET A 308 -2.29 7.26 6.21
C MET A 308 -1.22 6.50 7.01
N VAL A 309 -0.74 5.41 6.43
CA VAL A 309 0.42 4.66 6.94
C VAL A 309 1.65 5.21 6.23
N CYS A 310 2.53 5.88 7.00
CA CYS A 310 3.83 6.36 6.51
C CYS A 310 4.89 5.26 6.57
#